data_AF-A0A519W4B4-F1
#
_entry.id   AF-A0A519W4B4-F1
#
_cell.length_a   1.000
_cell.length_b   1.000
_cell.length_c   1.000
_cell.angle_alpha   90.00
_cell.angle_beta   90.00
_cell.angle_gamma   90.00
#
_symmetry.space_group_name_H-M   'P 1'
#
loop_
_entity.id
_entity.type
_entity.pdbx_description
1 polymer ?
#
loop_
_entity_poly.entity_id
_entity_poly.type
_entity_poly.pdbx_seq_one_letter_code
_entity_poly.pdbx_strand_id
1 'polypeptide(L)' 'MVKATINKAHYACSVTNGSHEVIVDEPIELGGTHKGFAPKGLLMASLASCVAITLRM' A
#
# COMPACT_ATOMS: atom_id res chain seq x y z
N MET A 1 9.86 11.94 2.55
CA MET A 1 10.05 10.79 3.47
C MET A 1 8.75 10.01 3.51
N VAL A 2 8.79 8.68 3.46
CA VAL A 2 7.56 7.86 3.54
C VAL A 2 7.09 7.78 4.99
N LYS A 3 5.80 8.05 5.24
CA LYS A 3 5.15 7.96 6.54
C LYS A 3 3.89 7.13 6.41
N ALA A 4 3.73 6.14 7.30
CA ALA A 4 2.50 5.39 7.48
C ALA A 4 1.78 5.89 8.73
N THR A 5 0.45 5.99 8.68
CA THR A 5 -0.40 6.37 9.82
C THR A 5 -1.63 5.47 9.84
N ILE A 6 -1.87 4.85 10.99
CA ILE A 6 -3.07 4.04 11.25
C ILE A 6 -4.02 4.85 12.13
N ASN A 7 -5.28 4.94 11.74
CA ASN A 7 -6.33 5.65 12.47
C ASN A 7 -7.20 4.65 13.25
N LYS A 8 -8.45 5.00 13.55
CA LYS A 8 -9.40 4.12 14.29
C LYS A 8 -9.97 2.97 13.47
N ALA A 9 -9.74 2.94 12.16
CA ALA A 9 -10.20 1.86 11.29
C ALA A 9 -9.29 0.64 11.46
N HIS A 10 -9.87 -0.55 11.64
CA HIS A 10 -9.13 -1.79 11.80
C HIS A 10 -8.23 -2.06 10.58
N TYR A 11 -6.91 -2.06 10.82
CA TYR A 11 -5.83 -2.37 9.86
C TYR A 11 -5.69 -1.46 8.63
N ALA A 12 -6.62 -0.54 8.38
CA ALA A 12 -6.51 0.44 7.32
C ALA A 12 -5.51 1.56 7.68
N CYS A 13 -4.44 1.62 6.90
CA CYS A 13 -3.35 2.58 7.02
C CYS A 13 -3.37 3.55 5.83
N SER A 14 -3.07 4.82 6.11
CA SER A 14 -2.68 5.79 5.08
C SER A 14 -1.15 5.86 5.01
N VAL A 15 -0.60 5.77 3.80
CA VAL A 15 0.83 5.90 3.54
C VAL A 15 1.06 7.06 2.59
N THR A 16 1.91 8.02 2.98
CA THR A 16 2.23 9.19 2.17
C THR A 16 3.73 9.40 2.03
N ASN A 17 4.17 9.97 0.90
CA ASN A 17 5.54 10.43 0.70
C ASN A 17 5.69 11.96 0.82
N GLY A 18 4.61 12.67 1.16
CA GLY A 18 4.51 14.13 1.20
C GLY A 18 3.76 14.76 0.01
N SER A 19 3.72 14.07 -1.14
CA SER A 19 3.03 14.56 -2.36
C SER A 19 1.92 13.62 -2.83
N HIS A 20 2.02 12.34 -2.50
CA HIS A 20 1.07 11.30 -2.86
C HIS A 20 0.66 10.51 -1.61
N GLU A 21 -0.53 9.92 -1.67
CA GLU A 21 -1.10 9.11 -0.60
C GLU A 21 -1.65 7.81 -1.19
N VAL A 22 -1.48 6.72 -0.45
CA VAL A 22 -1.98 5.38 -0.79
C VAL A 22 -2.61 4.77 0.46
N ILE A 23 -3.77 4.13 0.29
CA ILE A 23 -4.41 3.34 1.34
C ILE A 23 -3.88 1.91 1.28
N VAL A 24 -3.48 1.40 2.44
CA VAL A 24 -3.01 0.03 2.64
C VAL A 24 -3.91 -0.63 3.67
N ASP A 25 -4.47 -1.79 3.37
CA ASP A 25 -5.43 -2.44 4.25
C ASP A 25 -5.43 -3.95 4.03
N GLU A 26 -5.63 -4.71 5.10
CA GLU A 26 -5.75 -6.15 4.98
C GLU A 26 -7.12 -6.55 4.39
N PRO A 27 -7.22 -7.72 3.74
CA PRO A 27 -8.50 -8.28 3.30
C PRO A 27 -9.48 -8.50 4.47
N ILE A 28 -10.77 -8.56 4.14
CA ILE A 28 -11.85 -8.83 5.11
C ILE A 28 -11.62 -10.17 5.83
N GLU A 29 -11.15 -11.19 5.12
CA GLU A 29 -10.86 -12.53 5.65
C GLU A 29 -9.77 -12.53 6.74
N LEU A 30 -8.89 -11.53 6.75
CA LEU A 30 -7.85 -11.32 7.74
C LEU A 30 -8.20 -10.24 8.77
N GLY A 31 -9.46 -9.78 8.78
CA GLY A 31 -9.99 -8.79 9.72
C GLY A 31 -9.74 -7.33 9.34
N GLY A 32 -9.26 -7.05 8.12
CA GLY A 32 -9.14 -5.69 7.60
C GLY A 32 -10.42 -5.20 6.92
N THR A 33 -10.39 -4.00 6.34
CA THR A 33 -11.57 -3.38 5.71
C THR A 33 -11.54 -3.41 4.18
N HIS A 34 -10.50 -4.01 3.57
CA HIS A 34 -10.31 -4.14 2.13
C HIS A 34 -10.45 -2.81 1.34
N LYS A 35 -9.97 -1.71 1.93
CA LYS A 35 -10.04 -0.36 1.32
C LYS A 35 -8.84 0.02 0.45
N GLY A 36 -7.85 -0.87 0.34
CA GLY A 36 -6.62 -0.60 -0.38
C GLY A 36 -5.83 -1.87 -0.66
N PHE A 37 -4.59 -1.69 -1.10
CA PHE A 37 -3.68 -2.83 -1.29
C PHE A 37 -3.37 -3.47 0.07
N ALA A 38 -3.37 -4.81 0.12
CA ALA A 38 -2.74 -5.50 1.23
C ALA A 38 -1.24 -5.13 1.30
N PRO A 39 -0.62 -5.05 2.49
CA PRO A 39 0.81 -4.70 2.63
C PRO A 39 1.72 -5.53 1.72
N LYS A 40 1.49 -6.85 1.66
CA LYS A 40 2.22 -7.77 0.77
C LYS A 40 2.00 -7.44 -0.71
N GLY A 41 0.77 -7.13 -1.08
CA GLY A 41 0.40 -6.73 -2.44
C GLY A 41 1.08 -5.44 -2.87
N LEU A 42 1.14 -4.44 -1.99
CA LEU A 42 1.81 -3.18 -2.28
C LEU A 42 3.32 -3.34 -2.45
N LEU A 43 3.97 -4.18 -1.63
CA LEU A 43 5.40 -4.50 -1.78
C LEU A 43 5.69 -5.16 -3.14
N MET A 44 4.88 -6.14 -3.53
CA MET A 44 5.00 -6.79 -4.84
C MET A 44 4.74 -5.81 -5.99
N ALA A 45 3.77 -4.91 -5.84
CA ALA A 45 3.51 -3.86 -6.84
C ALA A 45 4.72 -2.92 -7.01
N SER A 46 5.35 -2.51 -5.91
CA SER A 46 6.59 -1.72 -5.97
C SER A 46 7.68 -2.46 -6.74
N LEU A 47 7.95 -3.73 -6.43
CA LEU A 47 8.97 -4.51 -7.12
C LEU A 47 8.63 -4.70 -8.61
N ALA A 48 7.40 -5.10 -8.92
CA ALA A 48 6.93 -5.30 -10.29
C ALA A 48 7.05 -4.02 -11.12
N SER A 49 6.74 -2.86 -10.53
CA SER A 49 6.87 -1.57 -11.21
C SER A 49 8.33 -1.25 -11.56
N CYS A 50 9.29 -1.52 -10.67
CA CYS A 50 10.71 -1.31 -10.96
C CYS A 50 11.17 -2.14 -12.16
N VAL A 51 10.76 -3.41 -12.23
CA VAL A 51 11.09 -4.30 -13.35
C VAL A 51 10.42 -3.81 -14.64
N ALA A 52 9.13 -3.52 -14.61
CA ALA A 52 8.38 -3.06 -15.78
C ALA A 52 8.95 -1.76 -16.36
N ILE A 53 9.34 -0.81 -15.50
CA ILE A 53 10.01 0.43 -15.92
C ILE A 53 11.34 0.09 -16.62
N THR A 54 12.16 -0.77 -16.01
CA THR A 54 13.47 -1.16 -16.56
C THR A 54 13.36 -1.80 -17.95
N LEU A 55 12.33 -2.63 -18.18
CA LEU A 55 12.09 -3.26 -19.49
C LEU A 55 11.72 -2.26 -20.61
N ARG A 56 11.31 -1.04 -20.26
CA ARG A 56 10.88 0.00 -21.21
C ARG A 56 11.92 1.11 -21.40
N MET A 57 12.93 1.19 -20.51
CA MET A 57 14.10 2.08 -20.65
C MET A 57 14.94 1.65 -21.85
#